data_AF-A0A2E9K2H0-F1
#
_entry.id   AF-A0A2E9K2H0-F1
#
_cell.length_a   1.000
_cell.length_b   1.000
_cell.length_c   1.000
_cell.angle_alpha   90.00
_cell.angle_beta   90.00
_cell.angle_gamma   90.00
#
_symmetry.space_group_name_H-M   'P 1'
#
loop_
_entity.id
_entity.type
_entity.pdbx_description
1 polymer ?
#
loop_
_entity_poly.entity_id
_entity_poly.type
_entity_poly.pdbx_seq_one_letter_code
_entity_poly.pdbx_strand_id
1 'polypeptide(L)'
;MLSKPVLPTRDPDDDRYTPCQSERTQPQARQRVLRYLRNLAAMLSKRDDVTIRLISAGKQIAVTNGNVIWIRNGDFTDPTYLALVKGLIDHEAGHIRHSDFAYLTSLKLTPLQQGLFNPIEDVRMERKVKAEYPGARVNLQKMCEVLVAKGGADYHLQAFPTCFQGFVMLYCRVHVNQDTCMEPAMNKTRCALVQM
;
A
#
# COMPACT_ATOMS: atom_id res chain seq x y z
N MET A 1 -24.49 22.38 -10.13
CA MET A 1 -23.43 21.36 -10.21
C MET A 1 -22.17 21.97 -9.62
N LEU A 2 -21.84 21.66 -8.36
CA LEU A 2 -20.64 22.20 -7.71
C LEU A 2 -19.48 21.24 -7.99
N SER A 3 -18.46 21.75 -8.66
CA SER A 3 -17.20 21.06 -8.92
C SER A 3 -16.56 20.65 -7.58
N LYS A 4 -16.21 19.37 -7.45
CA LYS A 4 -15.52 18.86 -6.26
C LYS A 4 -14.17 19.56 -6.13
N PRO A 5 -13.80 20.10 -4.96
CA PRO A 5 -12.46 20.64 -4.74
C PRO A 5 -11.44 19.50 -4.87
N VAL A 6 -10.51 19.66 -5.80
CA VAL A 6 -9.40 18.73 -6.04
C VAL A 6 -8.31 19.06 -5.03
N LEU A 7 -8.10 18.17 -4.06
CA LEU A 7 -6.97 18.27 -3.13
C LEU A 7 -5.65 18.15 -3.92
N PRO A 8 -4.57 18.85 -3.51
CA PRO A 8 -3.26 18.72 -4.14
C PRO A 8 -2.82 17.25 -4.10
N THR A 9 -2.66 16.66 -5.28
CA THR A 9 -2.27 15.26 -5.45
C THR A 9 -0.77 15.15 -5.62
N ARG A 10 -0.16 14.17 -4.95
CA ARG A 10 1.20 13.67 -5.24
C ARG A 10 1.40 13.57 -6.75
N ASP A 11 2.51 14.11 -7.25
CA ASP A 11 2.92 13.99 -8.64
C ASP A 11 2.96 12.50 -9.04
N PRO A 12 2.16 12.07 -10.04
CA PRO A 12 2.08 10.68 -10.45
C PRO A 12 3.40 10.14 -11.06
N ASP A 13 4.31 11.02 -11.47
CA ASP A 13 5.59 10.67 -12.09
C ASP A 13 6.79 10.76 -11.09
N ASP A 14 6.57 11.23 -9.86
CA ASP A 14 7.56 11.28 -8.77
C ASP A 14 7.32 10.18 -7.73
N ASP A 15 7.35 8.92 -8.16
CA ASP A 15 7.34 7.76 -7.26
C ASP A 15 8.71 7.08 -7.12
N ARG A 16 9.78 7.67 -7.71
CA ARG A 16 11.13 7.09 -7.81
C ARG A 16 11.12 5.61 -8.23
N TYR A 17 10.08 5.18 -8.92
CA TYR A 17 9.90 3.81 -9.36
C TYR A 17 10.17 3.76 -10.87
N THR A 18 11.41 3.48 -11.23
CA THR A 18 11.81 3.33 -12.64
C THR A 18 11.03 2.15 -13.25
N PRO A 19 10.19 2.36 -14.27
CA PRO A 19 9.53 1.26 -14.96
C PRO A 19 10.57 0.37 -15.64
N CYS A 20 10.42 -0.96 -15.54
CA CYS A 20 11.29 -1.89 -16.23
C CYS A 20 11.14 -1.74 -17.75
N GLN A 21 12.21 -1.35 -18.45
CA GLN A 21 12.21 -1.13 -19.91
C GLN A 21 12.60 -2.38 -20.74
N SER A 22 12.78 -3.56 -20.14
CA SER A 22 13.28 -4.74 -20.87
C SER A 22 12.35 -5.95 -20.76
N GLU A 23 11.49 -6.12 -21.76
CA GLU A 23 10.61 -7.31 -21.89
C GLU A 23 11.35 -8.60 -22.30
N ARG A 24 12.66 -8.55 -22.61
CA ARG A 24 13.30 -9.56 -23.48
C ARG A 24 14.04 -10.72 -22.81
N THR A 25 13.99 -10.90 -21.49
CA THR A 25 14.66 -12.05 -20.83
C THR A 25 13.87 -12.72 -19.69
N GLN A 26 12.64 -12.30 -19.40
CA GLN A 26 11.96 -12.65 -18.13
C GLN A 26 10.70 -13.57 -18.14
N PRO A 27 10.32 -14.36 -19.17
CA PRO A 27 9.02 -15.04 -19.16
C PRO A 27 8.81 -16.02 -18.00
N GLN A 28 9.80 -16.89 -17.72
CA GLN A 28 9.64 -17.98 -16.74
C GLN A 28 9.73 -17.50 -15.28
N ALA A 29 10.68 -16.61 -14.96
CA ALA A 29 10.82 -16.07 -13.61
C ALA A 29 9.56 -15.28 -13.21
N ARG A 30 9.08 -14.40 -14.10
CA ARG A 30 7.84 -13.66 -13.92
C ARG A 30 6.64 -14.59 -13.70
N GLN A 31 6.48 -15.62 -14.52
CA GLN A 31 5.36 -16.56 -14.39
C GLN A 31 5.39 -17.32 -13.05
N ARG A 32 6.57 -17.74 -12.61
CA ARG A 32 6.75 -18.40 -11.29
C ARG A 32 6.38 -17.47 -10.15
N VAL A 33 6.85 -16.23 -10.18
CA VAL A 33 6.54 -15.23 -9.15
C VAL A 33 5.04 -14.91 -9.15
N LEU A 34 4.42 -14.68 -10.31
CA LEU A 34 2.99 -14.41 -10.37
C LEU A 34 2.14 -15.58 -9.86
N ARG A 35 2.54 -16.82 -10.13
CA ARG A 35 1.88 -18.00 -9.54
C ARG A 35 2.02 -18.01 -8.03
N TYR A 36 3.22 -17.73 -7.50
CA TYR A 36 3.43 -17.61 -6.06
C TYR A 36 2.56 -16.50 -5.44
N LEU A 37 2.51 -15.32 -6.04
CA LEU A 37 1.69 -14.20 -5.57
C LEU A 37 0.20 -14.54 -5.57
N ARG A 38 -0.30 -15.26 -6.59
CA ARG A 38 -1.69 -15.74 -6.62
C ARG A 38 -2.01 -16.70 -5.48
N ASN A 39 -1.12 -17.67 -5.22
CA ASN A 39 -1.30 -18.61 -4.11
C ASN A 39 -1.32 -17.89 -2.75
N LEU A 40 -0.45 -16.89 -2.60
CA LEU A 40 -0.36 -16.08 -1.39
C LEU A 40 -1.61 -15.18 -1.21
N ALA A 41 -2.10 -14.56 -2.28
CA ALA A 41 -3.37 -13.83 -2.28
C ALA A 41 -4.55 -14.75 -1.88
N ALA A 42 -4.62 -15.94 -2.48
CA ALA A 42 -5.69 -16.89 -2.19
C ALA A 42 -5.67 -17.39 -0.74
N MET A 43 -4.48 -17.72 -0.23
CA MET A 43 -4.29 -18.15 1.16
C MET A 43 -4.72 -17.08 2.17
N LEU A 44 -4.29 -15.82 1.95
CA LEU A 44 -4.57 -14.72 2.88
C LEU A 44 -6.01 -14.27 2.84
N SER A 45 -6.57 -14.13 1.63
CA SER A 45 -7.97 -13.76 1.42
C SER A 45 -8.96 -14.86 1.82
N LYS A 46 -8.51 -16.12 1.93
CA LYS A 46 -9.34 -17.33 2.07
C LYS A 46 -10.35 -17.49 0.93
N ARG A 47 -9.92 -17.12 -0.29
CA ARG A 47 -10.73 -17.16 -1.50
C ARG A 47 -9.89 -17.66 -2.68
N ASP A 48 -10.47 -18.47 -3.54
CA ASP A 48 -9.84 -19.03 -4.74
C ASP A 48 -10.16 -18.24 -6.02
N ASP A 49 -11.12 -17.32 -5.96
CA ASP A 49 -11.59 -16.49 -7.08
C ASP A 49 -10.87 -15.12 -7.18
N VAL A 50 -9.89 -14.86 -6.31
CA VAL A 50 -9.12 -13.60 -6.32
C VAL A 50 -8.14 -13.57 -7.51
N THR A 51 -8.24 -12.51 -8.30
CA THR A 51 -7.39 -12.33 -9.49
C THR A 51 -6.33 -11.26 -9.27
N ILE A 52 -5.10 -11.49 -9.77
CA ILE A 52 -4.03 -10.46 -9.78
C ILE A 52 -3.85 -9.91 -11.20
N ARG A 53 -3.86 -8.58 -11.35
CA ARG A 53 -3.59 -7.87 -12.61
C ARG A 53 -2.42 -6.91 -12.46
N LEU A 54 -1.57 -6.88 -13.47
CA LEU A 54 -0.44 -5.95 -13.55
C LEU A 54 -0.89 -4.70 -14.30
N ILE A 55 -0.55 -3.52 -13.78
CA ILE A 55 -0.83 -2.23 -14.42
C ILE A 55 0.47 -1.48 -14.71
N SER A 56 0.53 -0.77 -15.84
CA SER A 56 1.72 0.00 -16.27
C SER A 56 1.75 1.43 -15.71
N ALA A 57 0.59 1.97 -15.34
CA ALA A 57 0.44 3.33 -14.83
C ALA A 57 -0.73 3.41 -13.82
N GLY A 58 -0.71 4.44 -12.98
CA GLY A 58 -1.75 4.70 -11.98
C GLY A 58 -1.23 5.52 -10.80
N LYS A 59 -2.13 6.02 -9.95
CA LYS A 59 -1.74 6.77 -8.74
C LYS A 59 -1.25 5.87 -7.61
N GLN A 60 -1.80 4.65 -7.53
CA GLN A 60 -1.51 3.69 -6.47
C GLN A 60 -0.53 2.63 -6.95
N ILE A 61 0.31 2.13 -6.04
CA ILE A 61 1.24 1.02 -6.32
C ILE A 61 0.55 -0.34 -6.23
N ALA A 62 -0.50 -0.44 -5.42
CA ALA A 62 -1.45 -1.54 -5.36
C ALA A 62 -2.83 -1.02 -4.96
N VAL A 63 -3.88 -1.74 -5.37
CA VAL A 63 -5.26 -1.50 -4.95
C VAL A 63 -6.11 -2.75 -5.19
N THR A 64 -7.17 -2.93 -4.41
CA THR A 64 -8.18 -3.96 -4.63
C THR A 64 -9.61 -3.42 -4.63
N ASN A 65 -10.51 -4.14 -5.28
CA ASN A 65 -11.96 -3.94 -5.20
C ASN A 65 -12.69 -5.09 -4.48
N GLY A 66 -11.95 -5.97 -3.80
CA GLY A 66 -12.52 -7.16 -3.14
C GLY A 66 -12.43 -8.45 -3.97
N ASN A 67 -12.23 -8.36 -5.30
CA ASN A 67 -12.15 -9.53 -6.20
C ASN A 67 -10.88 -9.52 -7.06
N VAL A 68 -10.38 -8.35 -7.42
CA VAL A 68 -9.17 -8.17 -8.21
C VAL A 68 -8.18 -7.33 -7.40
N ILE A 69 -6.91 -7.76 -7.40
CA ILE A 69 -5.78 -7.02 -6.89
C ILE A 69 -4.99 -6.49 -8.08
N TRP A 70 -4.89 -5.18 -8.21
CA TRP A 70 -4.04 -4.52 -9.20
C TRP A 70 -2.72 -4.15 -8.54
N ILE A 71 -1.60 -4.47 -9.18
CA ILE A 71 -0.25 -4.09 -8.74
C ILE A 71 0.52 -3.43 -9.88
N ARG A 72 1.30 -2.40 -9.58
CA ARG A 72 2.19 -1.76 -10.55
C ARG A 72 3.22 -2.76 -11.05
N ASN A 73 3.39 -2.86 -12.37
CA ASN A 73 4.35 -3.77 -13.00
C ASN A 73 5.80 -3.31 -12.76
N GLY A 74 6.72 -4.25 -12.62
CA GLY A 74 8.16 -3.99 -12.66
C GLY A 74 9.00 -5.24 -12.69
N ASP A 75 10.25 -5.12 -12.24
CA ASP A 75 11.28 -6.16 -12.43
C ASP A 75 11.15 -7.29 -11.41
N PHE A 76 10.55 -8.41 -11.82
CA PHE A 76 10.37 -9.60 -10.99
C PHE A 76 11.67 -10.37 -10.68
N THR A 77 12.83 -9.89 -11.13
CA THR A 77 14.14 -10.41 -10.74
C THR A 77 14.83 -9.56 -9.67
N ASP A 78 14.39 -8.31 -9.48
CA ASP A 78 14.90 -7.43 -8.43
C ASP A 78 14.37 -7.85 -7.05
N PRO A 79 15.25 -8.24 -6.11
CA PRO A 79 14.85 -8.59 -4.74
C PRO A 79 14.06 -7.48 -4.03
N THR A 80 14.34 -6.21 -4.32
CA THR A 80 13.67 -5.05 -3.71
C THR A 80 12.21 -4.98 -4.16
N TYR A 81 11.97 -5.06 -5.47
CA TYR A 81 10.62 -5.12 -5.99
C TYR A 81 9.88 -6.38 -5.54
N LEU A 82 10.55 -7.54 -5.47
CA LEU A 82 9.96 -8.76 -4.94
C LEU A 82 9.54 -8.64 -3.47
N ALA A 83 10.32 -7.94 -2.64
CA ALA A 83 9.96 -7.66 -1.26
C ALA A 83 8.73 -6.73 -1.18
N LEU A 84 8.72 -5.67 -1.99
CA LEU A 84 7.60 -4.72 -2.08
C LEU A 84 6.30 -5.43 -2.48
N VAL A 85 6.30 -6.16 -3.60
CA VAL A 85 5.08 -6.76 -4.15
C VAL A 85 4.50 -7.84 -3.24
N LYS A 86 5.34 -8.58 -2.49
CA LYS A 86 4.86 -9.56 -1.52
C LYS A 86 4.05 -8.89 -0.40
N GLY A 87 4.58 -7.83 0.20
CA GLY A 87 3.83 -7.10 1.23
C GLY A 87 2.60 -6.39 0.67
N LEU A 88 2.65 -5.87 -0.56
CA LEU A 88 1.47 -5.30 -1.22
C LEU A 88 0.37 -6.35 -1.42
N ILE A 89 0.70 -7.57 -1.86
CA ILE A 89 -0.32 -8.63 -1.94
C ILE A 89 -0.86 -8.99 -0.55
N ASP A 90 -0.01 -9.05 0.48
CA ASP A 90 -0.47 -9.33 1.84
C ASP A 90 -1.46 -8.26 2.35
N HIS A 91 -1.17 -7.00 2.05
CA HIS A 91 -2.02 -5.85 2.37
C HIS A 91 -3.37 -5.93 1.64
N GLU A 92 -3.36 -6.04 0.31
CA GLU A 92 -4.59 -6.06 -0.49
C GLU A 92 -5.45 -7.31 -0.23
N ALA A 93 -4.82 -8.49 -0.14
CA ALA A 93 -5.54 -9.73 0.19
C ALA A 93 -6.09 -9.69 1.62
N GLY A 94 -5.41 -8.99 2.52
CA GLY A 94 -5.89 -8.71 3.86
C GLY A 94 -7.14 -7.83 3.87
N HIS A 95 -7.22 -6.80 3.03
CA HIS A 95 -8.46 -6.04 2.85
C HIS A 95 -9.60 -6.92 2.33
N ILE A 96 -9.35 -7.78 1.33
CA ILE A 96 -10.37 -8.72 0.80
C ILE A 96 -11.00 -9.55 1.93
N ARG A 97 -10.19 -9.97 2.91
CA ARG A 97 -10.66 -10.80 4.02
C ARG A 97 -11.27 -10.01 5.17
N HIS A 98 -10.64 -8.91 5.54
CA HIS A 98 -10.86 -8.28 6.85
C HIS A 98 -11.58 -6.93 6.77
N SER A 99 -11.77 -6.36 5.58
CA SER A 99 -12.46 -5.09 5.36
C SER A 99 -13.84 -5.31 4.77
N ASP A 100 -14.85 -4.69 5.36
CA ASP A 100 -16.22 -4.71 4.83
C ASP A 100 -16.41 -3.54 3.85
N PHE A 101 -16.09 -3.77 2.58
CA PHE A 101 -16.20 -2.74 1.54
C PHE A 101 -17.61 -2.16 1.41
N ALA A 102 -18.66 -2.97 1.62
CA ALA A 102 -20.04 -2.53 1.49
C ALA A 102 -20.38 -1.56 2.63
N TYR A 103 -20.03 -1.92 3.87
CA TYR A 103 -20.19 -1.04 5.03
C TYR A 103 -19.37 0.24 4.86
N LEU A 104 -18.09 0.14 4.50
CA LEU A 104 -17.22 1.32 4.33
C LEU A 104 -17.77 2.29 3.26
N THR A 105 -18.28 1.75 2.15
CA THR A 105 -18.91 2.57 1.10
C THR A 105 -20.20 3.22 1.59
N SER A 106 -20.97 2.54 2.44
CA SER A 106 -22.24 3.05 2.98
C SER A 106 -22.08 4.26 3.90
N LEU A 107 -20.91 4.44 4.52
CA LEU A 107 -20.62 5.56 5.43
C LEU A 107 -20.60 6.93 4.74
N LYS A 108 -20.44 6.97 3.40
CA LYS A 108 -20.41 8.21 2.60
C LYS A 108 -19.47 9.27 3.18
N LEU A 109 -18.28 8.84 3.59
CA LEU A 109 -17.28 9.72 4.20
C LEU A 109 -16.87 10.84 3.24
N THR A 110 -16.70 12.05 3.78
CA THR A 110 -16.04 13.15 3.08
C THR A 110 -14.59 12.79 2.74
N PRO A 111 -13.95 13.45 1.75
CA PRO A 111 -12.56 13.16 1.39
C PRO A 111 -11.58 13.21 2.57
N LEU A 112 -11.74 14.17 3.49
CA LEU A 112 -10.92 14.26 4.70
C LEU A 112 -11.17 13.08 5.64
N GLN A 113 -12.43 12.74 5.90
CA GLN A 113 -12.78 11.60 6.75
C GLN A 113 -12.25 10.29 6.16
N GLN A 114 -12.38 10.09 4.85
CA GLN A 114 -11.83 8.91 4.17
C GLN A 114 -10.31 8.87 4.26
N GLY A 115 -9.64 10.02 4.07
CA GLY A 115 -8.20 10.15 4.18
C GLY A 115 -7.66 9.79 5.57
N LEU A 116 -8.41 10.10 6.63
CA LEU A 116 -8.05 9.73 8.01
C LEU A 116 -8.46 8.29 8.36
N PHE A 117 -9.57 7.81 7.80
CA PHE A 117 -10.08 6.47 8.04
C PHE A 117 -9.20 5.39 7.41
N ASN A 118 -8.75 5.58 6.16
CA ASN A 118 -7.93 4.61 5.43
C ASN A 118 -6.70 4.17 6.24
N PRO A 119 -5.86 5.08 6.75
CA PRO A 119 -4.76 4.74 7.64
C PRO A 119 -5.11 3.83 8.82
N ILE A 120 -6.26 4.10 9.45
CA ILE A 120 -6.72 3.37 10.63
C ILE A 120 -7.15 1.96 10.21
N GLU A 121 -7.87 1.85 9.09
CA GLU A 121 -8.33 0.58 8.55
C GLU A 121 -7.18 -0.31 8.08
N ASP A 122 -6.20 0.24 7.37
CA ASP A 122 -4.98 -0.45 6.95
C ASP A 122 -4.29 -1.09 8.16
N VAL A 123 -4.05 -0.30 9.20
CA VAL A 123 -3.38 -0.78 10.42
C VAL A 123 -4.22 -1.85 11.12
N ARG A 124 -5.54 -1.63 11.25
CA ARG A 124 -6.45 -2.59 11.88
C ARG A 124 -6.45 -3.94 11.14
N MET A 125 -6.54 -3.93 9.81
CA MET A 125 -6.52 -5.17 9.04
C MET A 125 -5.13 -5.81 9.09
N GLU A 126 -4.05 -5.05 8.97
CA GLU A 126 -2.68 -5.57 8.96
C GLU A 126 -2.35 -6.27 10.28
N ARG A 127 -2.83 -5.76 11.43
CA ARG A 127 -2.72 -6.49 12.70
C ARG A 127 -3.34 -7.87 12.64
N LYS A 128 -4.54 -8.01 12.06
CA LYS A 128 -5.22 -9.31 11.94
C LYS A 128 -4.39 -10.25 11.05
N VAL A 129 -3.94 -9.76 9.90
CA VAL A 129 -3.08 -10.54 8.99
C VAL A 129 -1.77 -10.96 9.65
N LYS A 130 -1.08 -10.05 10.35
CA LYS A 130 0.16 -10.31 11.10
C LYS A 130 -0.03 -11.31 12.25
N ALA A 131 -1.21 -11.36 12.85
CA ALA A 131 -1.55 -12.31 13.90
C ALA A 131 -1.83 -13.71 13.33
N GLU A 132 -2.52 -13.78 12.18
CA GLU A 132 -2.88 -15.04 11.54
C GLU A 132 -1.70 -15.69 10.79
N TYR A 133 -0.83 -14.88 10.18
CA TYR A 133 0.23 -15.34 9.28
C TYR A 133 1.59 -14.74 9.66
N PRO A 134 2.46 -15.51 10.34
CA PRO A 134 3.80 -15.03 10.71
C PRO A 134 4.64 -14.56 9.51
N GLY A 135 4.50 -15.21 8.34
CA GLY A 135 5.17 -14.80 7.11
C GLY A 135 4.72 -13.41 6.63
N ALA A 136 3.45 -13.05 6.84
CA ALA A 136 2.94 -11.74 6.44
C ALA A 136 3.54 -10.61 7.29
N ARG A 137 3.90 -10.87 8.55
CA ARG A 137 4.64 -9.91 9.37
C ARG A 137 5.96 -9.52 8.73
N VAL A 138 6.70 -10.50 8.20
CA VAL A 138 7.98 -10.26 7.53
C VAL A 138 7.78 -9.50 6.22
N ASN A 139 6.80 -9.91 5.41
CA ASN A 139 6.54 -9.27 4.12
C ASN A 139 6.05 -7.82 4.26
N LEU A 140 5.11 -7.56 5.17
CA LEU A 140 4.60 -6.20 5.45
C LEU A 140 5.70 -5.30 6.01
N GLN A 141 6.53 -5.80 6.92
CA GLN A 141 7.68 -5.06 7.44
C GLN A 141 8.67 -4.69 6.31
N LYS A 142 9.02 -5.65 5.44
CA LYS A 142 9.90 -5.38 4.29
C LYS A 142 9.28 -4.40 3.29
N MET A 143 7.97 -4.47 3.07
CA MET A 143 7.25 -3.48 2.26
C MET A 143 7.42 -2.08 2.86
N CYS A 144 7.22 -1.93 4.18
CA CYS A 144 7.42 -0.66 4.87
C CYS A 144 8.86 -0.14 4.70
N GLU A 145 9.87 -1.00 4.86
CA GLU A 145 11.29 -0.64 4.66
C GLU A 145 11.57 -0.16 3.23
N VAL A 146 11.06 -0.86 2.22
CA VAL A 146 11.21 -0.44 0.81
C VAL A 146 10.51 0.89 0.54
N LEU A 147 9.30 1.08 1.09
CA LEU A 147 8.57 2.34 0.96
C LEU A 147 9.35 3.51 1.55
N VAL A 148 9.92 3.35 2.75
CA VAL A 148 10.77 4.39 3.37
C VAL A 148 11.99 4.68 2.51
N ALA A 149 12.71 3.65 2.07
CA ALA A 149 13.92 3.80 1.27
C ALA A 149 13.67 4.51 -0.08
N LYS A 150 12.49 4.31 -0.68
CA LYS A 150 12.08 4.95 -1.95
C LYS A 150 11.39 6.30 -1.76
N GLY A 151 11.25 6.79 -0.53
CA GLY A 151 10.55 8.05 -0.25
C GLY A 151 9.02 7.96 -0.33
N GLY A 152 8.47 6.75 -0.34
CA GLY A 152 7.04 6.51 -0.24
C GLY A 152 6.42 7.05 1.06
N ALA A 153 7.24 7.30 2.09
CA ALA A 153 6.86 7.85 3.39
C ALA A 153 7.16 9.36 3.54
N ASP A 154 7.57 10.06 2.48
CA ASP A 154 7.97 11.48 2.51
C ASP A 154 6.76 12.44 2.53
N TYR A 155 5.81 12.22 3.45
CA TYR A 155 4.59 13.03 3.58
C TYR A 155 4.85 14.48 4.02
N HIS A 156 5.98 14.74 4.69
CA HIS A 156 6.43 16.07 5.09
C HIS A 156 6.61 17.06 3.92
N LEU A 157 6.73 16.56 2.68
CA LEU A 157 6.84 17.37 1.47
C LEU A 157 5.47 17.71 0.84
N GLN A 158 4.38 17.19 1.40
CA GLN A 158 3.05 17.29 0.82
C GLN A 158 2.25 18.43 1.44
N ALA A 159 1.21 18.91 0.74
CA ALA A 159 0.27 19.88 1.29
C ALA A 159 -0.45 19.35 2.54
N PHE A 160 -0.95 20.27 3.37
CA PHE A 160 -1.53 19.98 4.69
C PHE A 160 -2.46 18.74 4.73
N PRO A 161 -3.46 18.56 3.85
CA PRO A 161 -4.37 17.41 3.94
C PRO A 161 -3.67 16.06 3.79
N THR A 162 -2.73 15.97 2.85
CA THR A 162 -1.95 14.75 2.58
C THR A 162 -0.87 14.55 3.64
N CYS A 163 -0.26 15.63 4.12
CA CYS A 163 0.70 15.59 5.22
C CYS A 163 0.03 15.07 6.51
N PHE A 164 -1.20 15.54 6.81
CA PHE A 164 -1.95 15.13 7.98
C PHE A 164 -2.40 13.67 7.91
N GLN A 165 -2.96 13.25 6.76
CA GLN A 165 -3.25 11.83 6.51
C GLN A 165 -2.00 10.96 6.66
N GLY A 166 -0.88 11.39 6.07
CA GLY A 166 0.40 10.70 6.15
C GLY A 166 0.91 10.55 7.57
N PHE A 167 0.77 11.59 8.39
CA PHE A 167 1.12 11.52 9.81
C PHE A 167 0.27 10.49 10.55
N VAL A 168 -1.06 10.47 10.34
CA VAL A 168 -1.93 9.45 10.96
C VAL A 168 -1.50 8.05 10.55
N MET A 169 -1.18 7.83 9.27
CA MET A 169 -0.67 6.54 8.78
C MET A 169 0.62 6.11 9.46
N LEU A 170 1.62 7.00 9.49
CA LEU A 170 2.91 6.72 10.09
C LEU A 170 2.80 6.51 11.61
N TYR A 171 2.00 7.33 12.29
CA TYR A 171 1.75 7.21 13.73
C TYR A 171 1.11 5.88 14.08
N CYS A 172 0.03 5.50 13.39
CA CYS A 172 -0.61 4.21 13.61
C CYS A 172 0.34 3.06 13.30
N ARG A 173 1.12 3.11 12.21
CA ARG A 173 2.09 2.05 11.87
C ARG A 173 3.16 1.85 12.95
N VAL A 174 3.76 2.94 13.43
CA VAL A 174 4.81 2.89 14.45
C VAL A 174 4.25 2.39 15.79
N HIS A 175 3.18 3.00 16.29
CA HIS A 175 2.72 2.75 17.65
C HIS A 175 1.79 1.54 17.78
N VAL A 176 1.09 1.17 16.70
CA VAL A 176 0.15 0.06 16.72
C VAL A 176 0.74 -1.16 16.04
N ASN A 177 1.34 -1.02 14.85
CA ASN A 177 1.87 -2.16 14.09
C ASN A 177 3.34 -2.48 14.34
N GLN A 178 4.02 -1.67 15.15
CA GLN A 178 5.45 -1.80 15.48
C GLN A 178 6.35 -1.74 14.24
N ASP A 179 5.91 -1.03 13.19
CA ASP A 179 6.70 -0.81 11.97
C ASP A 179 7.75 0.29 12.22
N THR A 180 8.75 0.01 13.06
CA THR A 180 9.71 1.00 13.57
C THR A 180 10.54 1.69 12.49
N CYS A 181 10.69 1.08 11.31
CA CYS A 181 11.35 1.70 10.16
C CYS A 181 10.67 3.01 9.70
N MET A 182 9.40 3.21 10.05
CA MET A 182 8.61 4.41 9.72
C MET A 182 8.84 5.58 10.68
N GLU A 183 9.46 5.36 11.85
CA GLU A 183 9.62 6.37 12.89
C GLU A 183 10.37 7.64 12.44
N PRO A 184 11.48 7.56 11.68
CA PRO A 184 12.14 8.75 11.17
C PRO A 184 11.23 9.59 10.25
N ALA A 185 10.46 8.95 9.39
CA ALA A 185 9.51 9.61 8.50
C ALA A 185 8.35 10.24 9.28
N MET A 186 7.85 9.53 10.32
CA MET A 186 6.81 10.03 11.22
C MET A 186 7.24 11.32 11.90
N ASN A 187 8.45 11.34 12.45
CA ASN A 187 8.99 12.52 13.16
C ASN A 187 9.17 13.71 12.23
N LYS A 188 9.69 13.51 11.01
CA LYS A 188 9.78 14.56 9.99
C LYS A 188 8.41 15.13 9.63
N THR A 189 7.42 14.25 9.41
CA THR A 189 6.05 14.63 9.05
C THR A 189 5.36 15.40 10.17
N ARG A 190 5.56 14.99 11.43
CA ARG A 190 5.08 15.71 12.62
C ARG A 190 5.64 17.13 12.69
N CYS A 191 6.95 17.30 12.50
CA CYS A 191 7.59 18.61 12.52
C CYS A 191 7.03 19.53 11.43
N ALA A 192 6.85 19.01 10.21
CA ALA A 192 6.28 19.78 9.11
C ALA A 192 4.84 20.23 9.40
N LEU A 193 3.99 19.36 9.97
CA LEU A 193 2.61 19.72 10.32
C LEU A 193 2.50 20.83 11.36
N VAL A 194 3.43 20.89 12.33
CA VAL A 194 3.44 21.95 13.35
C VAL A 194 3.83 23.32 12.76
N GLN A 195 4.47 23.32 11.59
CA GLN A 195 4.96 24.54 10.93
C GLN A 195 4.03 25.06 9.83
N MET A 196 2.98 24.31 9.46
CA MET A 196 1.98 24.67 8.44
C MET A 196 0.85 25.52 9.04
#